data_AF-A0A2N1JSS2-F1
#
_entry.id   AF-A0A2N1JSS2-F1
#
_cell.length_a   1.000
_cell.length_b   1.000
_cell.length_c   1.000
_cell.angle_alpha   90.00
_cell.angle_beta   90.00
_cell.angle_gamma   90.00
#
_symmetry.space_group_name_H-M   'P 1'
#
loop_
_entity.id
_entity.type
_entity.pdbx_description
1 polymer ?
#
loop_
_entity_poly.entity_id
_entity_poly.type
_entity_poly.pdbx_seq_one_letter_code
_entity_poly.pdbx_strand_id
1 'polypeptide(L)'
;MELVYKISYYRMQDHYLPKLVQAIRFVSEDGLWKKGNSVNSIGGIVLHICEQLQRNTKRYKKPNIVFEKGIEEYFPVKQISSEALLKTVDEIFDEWGKVFIQACEEKGHIDLHSLLHLVEHTSYHLGQVVDRTKSIKGQQFNFCQNGINEKNLRTRVETSKF
;
A
#
# COMPACT_ATOMS: atom_id res chain seq x y z
N MET A 1 -14.64 -12.95 11.11
CA MET A 1 -13.56 -12.82 10.11
C MET A 1 -12.34 -13.60 10.54
N GLU A 2 -11.73 -14.40 9.67
CA GLU A 2 -10.51 -15.18 9.98
C GLU A 2 -9.34 -14.28 10.43
N LEU A 3 -8.48 -14.80 11.32
CA LEU A 3 -7.34 -14.05 11.86
C LEU A 3 -6.41 -13.51 10.76
N VAL A 4 -6.19 -14.29 9.70
CA VAL A 4 -5.34 -13.88 8.58
C VAL A 4 -5.87 -12.65 7.83
N TYR A 5 -7.19 -12.50 7.72
CA TYR A 5 -7.82 -11.32 7.10
C TYR A 5 -7.68 -10.10 7.99
N LYS A 6 -7.87 -10.24 9.32
CA LYS A 6 -7.64 -9.15 10.29
C LYS A 6 -6.20 -8.66 10.24
N ILE A 7 -5.24 -9.59 10.22
CA ILE A 7 -3.80 -9.27 10.12
C ILE A 7 -3.52 -8.52 8.82
N SER A 8 -3.99 -9.06 7.68
CA SER A 8 -3.75 -8.47 6.36
C SER A 8 -4.31 -7.05 6.26
N TYR A 9 -5.55 -6.84 6.71
CA TYR A 9 -6.19 -5.54 6.74
C TYR A 9 -5.38 -4.52 7.56
N TYR A 10 -5.09 -4.84 8.82
CA TYR A 10 -4.41 -3.90 9.70
C TYR A 10 -2.96 -3.65 9.30
N ARG A 11 -2.29 -4.64 8.70
CA ARG A 11 -0.95 -4.46 8.15
C ARG A 11 -0.97 -3.47 6.98
N MET A 12 -1.96 -3.56 6.09
CA MET A 12 -2.13 -2.59 5.00
C MET A 12 -2.51 -1.19 5.51
N GLN A 13 -3.52 -1.08 6.37
CA GLN A 13 -4.14 0.18 6.79
C GLN A 13 -3.39 0.91 7.91
N ASP A 14 -3.00 0.18 8.97
CA ASP A 14 -2.41 0.80 10.17
C ASP A 14 -0.87 0.75 10.13
N HIS A 15 -0.27 -0.02 9.22
CA HIS A 15 1.19 -0.20 9.16
C HIS A 15 1.82 0.30 7.86
N TYR A 16 1.30 -0.09 6.70
CA TYR A 16 1.89 0.27 5.41
C TYR A 16 1.46 1.64 4.91
N LEU A 17 0.16 1.94 4.92
CA LEU A 17 -0.37 3.24 4.51
C LEU A 17 0.27 4.42 5.27
N PRO A 18 0.41 4.41 6.62
CA PRO A 18 0.99 5.55 7.33
C PRO A 18 2.47 5.75 7.00
N LYS A 19 3.23 4.67 6.79
CA LYS A 19 4.63 4.73 6.34
C LYS A 19 4.74 5.32 4.94
N LEU A 20 3.85 4.92 4.03
CA LEU A 20 3.80 5.41 2.67
C LEU A 20 3.49 6.91 2.64
N VAL A 21 2.46 7.34 3.38
CA VAL A 21 2.07 8.74 3.54
C VAL A 21 3.22 9.57 4.13
N GLN A 22 3.87 9.07 5.18
CA GLN A 22 5.01 9.76 5.78
C GLN A 22 6.16 9.90 4.80
N ALA A 23 6.46 8.85 4.01
CA ALA A 23 7.53 8.91 3.02
C ALA A 23 7.25 9.91 1.90
N ILE A 24 6.02 9.94 1.37
CA ILE A 24 5.62 10.90 0.34
C ILE A 24 5.74 12.34 0.84
N ARG A 25 5.26 12.62 2.06
CA ARG A 25 5.33 13.97 2.67
C ARG A 25 6.75 14.47 2.92
N PHE A 26 7.73 13.56 2.98
CA PHE A 26 9.07 13.88 3.43
C PHE A 26 9.99 14.35 2.31
N VAL A 27 9.67 14.02 1.05
CA VAL A 27 10.43 14.44 -0.13
C VAL A 27 9.75 15.59 -0.86
N SER A 28 10.53 16.38 -1.60
CA SER A 28 9.97 17.37 -2.53
C SER A 28 9.35 16.68 -3.73
N GLU A 29 8.51 17.39 -4.49
CA GLU A 29 7.92 16.88 -5.73
C GLU A 29 8.98 16.44 -6.74
N ASP A 30 10.03 17.24 -6.93
CA ASP A 30 11.18 16.85 -7.75
C ASP A 30 11.82 15.55 -7.25
N GLY A 31 11.93 15.38 -5.93
CA GLY A 31 12.43 14.16 -5.30
C GLY A 31 11.51 12.96 -5.53
N LEU A 32 10.19 13.14 -5.53
CA LEU A 32 9.22 12.08 -5.81
C LEU A 32 9.39 11.52 -7.22
N TRP A 33 9.58 12.41 -8.19
CA TRP A 33 9.56 12.06 -9.61
C TRP A 33 10.95 11.84 -10.20
N LYS A 34 12.02 12.15 -9.46
CA LYS A 34 13.39 11.86 -9.88
C LYS A 34 13.56 10.38 -10.18
N LYS A 35 13.88 10.08 -11.44
CA LYS A 35 14.24 8.75 -11.92
C LYS A 35 15.76 8.62 -11.91
N GLY A 36 16.29 7.49 -11.42
CA GLY A 36 17.70 7.16 -11.56
C GLY A 36 17.94 6.28 -12.79
N ASN A 37 19.19 6.06 -13.15
CA ASN A 37 19.53 5.09 -14.19
C ASN A 37 19.06 3.71 -13.74
N SER A 38 18.17 3.09 -14.51
CA SER A 38 17.56 1.76 -14.25
C SER A 38 16.66 1.62 -13.01
N VAL A 39 16.30 2.70 -12.30
CA VAL A 39 15.40 2.64 -11.14
C VAL A 39 14.14 3.47 -11.36
N ASN A 40 12.98 2.95 -10.97
CA ASN A 40 11.70 3.68 -11.01
C ASN A 40 11.74 4.92 -10.08
N SER A 41 10.87 5.91 -10.29
CA SER A 41 10.74 7.02 -9.34
C SER A 41 9.97 6.60 -8.09
N ILE A 42 10.05 7.36 -6.99
CA ILE A 42 9.24 7.10 -5.78
C ILE A 42 7.76 7.17 -6.13
N GLY A 43 7.33 8.25 -6.81
CA GLY A 43 5.95 8.42 -7.23
C GLY A 43 5.46 7.31 -8.18
N GLY A 44 6.34 6.79 -9.05
CA GLY A 44 6.01 5.67 -9.93
C GLY A 44 5.78 4.35 -9.17
N ILE A 45 6.58 4.08 -8.14
CA ILE A 45 6.38 2.91 -7.26
C ILE A 45 5.09 3.05 -6.45
N VAL A 46 4.81 4.24 -5.90
CA VAL A 46 3.56 4.50 -5.17
C VAL A 46 2.35 4.23 -6.06
N LEU A 47 2.35 4.74 -7.28
CA LEU A 47 1.26 4.51 -8.23
C LEU A 47 1.16 3.03 -8.64
N HIS A 48 2.28 2.31 -8.74
CA HIS A 48 2.27 0.87 -8.99
C HIS A 48 1.60 0.09 -7.85
N ILE A 49 1.89 0.43 -6.58
CA ILE A 49 1.18 -0.13 -5.41
C ILE A 49 -0.32 0.13 -5.54
N CYS A 50 -0.71 1.37 -5.86
CA CYS A 50 -2.11 1.75 -6.05
C CYS A 50 -2.82 0.91 -7.13
N GLU A 51 -2.17 0.64 -8.26
CA GLU A 51 -2.74 -0.22 -9.32
C GLU A 51 -2.97 -1.66 -8.83
N GLN A 52 -2.05 -2.21 -8.02
CA GLN A 52 -2.21 -3.54 -7.41
C GLN A 52 -3.39 -3.60 -6.44
N LEU A 53 -3.56 -2.57 -5.59
CA LEU A 53 -4.73 -2.46 -4.72
C LEU A 53 -6.01 -2.38 -5.55
N GLN A 54 -6.08 -1.49 -6.54
CA GLN A 54 -7.27 -1.33 -7.38
C GLN A 54 -7.66 -2.61 -8.11
N ARG A 55 -6.70 -3.39 -8.62
CA ARG A 55 -6.98 -4.69 -9.25
C ARG A 55 -7.55 -5.69 -8.26
N ASN A 56 -7.01 -5.76 -7.05
CA ASN A 56 -7.55 -6.63 -6.00
C ASN A 56 -8.94 -6.17 -5.54
N THR A 57 -9.17 -4.87 -5.36
CA THR A 57 -10.50 -4.29 -5.10
C THR A 57 -11.51 -4.69 -6.17
N LYS A 58 -11.13 -4.63 -7.46
CA LYS A 58 -11.97 -5.08 -8.57
C LYS A 58 -12.26 -6.59 -8.52
N ARG A 59 -11.27 -7.42 -8.18
CA ARG A 59 -11.46 -8.88 -7.99
C ARG A 59 -12.41 -9.20 -6.84
N TYR A 60 -12.31 -8.48 -5.72
CA TYR A 60 -13.24 -8.66 -4.60
C TYR A 60 -14.68 -8.35 -5.01
N LYS A 61 -14.90 -7.30 -5.82
CA LYS A 61 -16.21 -6.98 -6.40
C LYS A 61 -16.66 -8.02 -7.44
N LYS A 62 -15.75 -8.44 -8.33
CA LYS A 62 -16.01 -9.35 -9.46
C LYS A 62 -14.92 -10.44 -9.53
N PRO A 63 -15.11 -11.60 -8.88
CA PRO A 63 -14.06 -12.64 -8.76
C PRO A 63 -13.53 -13.17 -10.09
N ASN A 64 -14.38 -13.25 -11.12
CA ASN A 64 -14.03 -13.76 -12.44
C ASN A 64 -13.47 -12.68 -13.39
N ILE A 65 -13.11 -11.51 -12.88
CA ILE A 65 -12.52 -10.45 -13.73
C ILE A 65 -11.14 -10.88 -14.24
N VAL A 66 -10.95 -10.79 -15.55
CA VAL A 66 -9.66 -11.01 -16.21
C VAL A 66 -9.09 -9.65 -16.61
N PHE A 67 -7.81 -9.43 -16.33
CA PHE A 67 -7.08 -8.25 -16.80
C PHE A 67 -6.23 -8.65 -18.01
N GLU A 68 -6.48 -8.03 -19.15
CA GLU A 68 -5.81 -8.36 -20.42
C GLU A 68 -4.31 -8.04 -20.42
N LYS A 69 -3.88 -7.09 -19.58
CA LYS A 69 -2.50 -6.63 -19.50
C LYS A 69 -1.93 -6.83 -18.10
N GLY A 70 -0.72 -7.36 -18.01
CA GLY A 70 0.10 -7.32 -16.81
C GLY A 70 0.43 -5.88 -16.38
N ILE A 71 0.77 -5.70 -15.11
CA ILE A 71 1.26 -4.41 -14.55
C ILE A 71 2.59 -4.56 -13.83
N GLU A 72 3.23 -5.73 -13.93
CA GLU A 72 4.46 -6.09 -13.23
C GLU A 72 5.54 -5.04 -13.46
N GLU A 73 5.69 -4.58 -14.71
CA GLU A 73 6.66 -3.55 -15.12
C GLU A 73 6.02 -2.17 -15.35
N TYR A 74 4.78 -1.96 -14.89
CA TYR A 74 4.07 -0.68 -15.07
C TYR A 74 4.34 0.27 -13.89
N PHE A 75 5.16 1.29 -14.14
CA PHE A 75 5.49 2.35 -13.18
C PHE A 75 5.26 3.73 -13.81
N PRO A 76 4.13 4.41 -13.50
CA PRO A 76 3.78 5.67 -14.16
C PRO A 76 4.71 6.82 -13.79
N VAL A 77 5.04 7.65 -14.77
CA VAL A 77 5.72 8.94 -14.55
C VAL A 77 4.73 10.05 -14.91
N LYS A 78 3.87 10.42 -13.94
CA LYS A 78 2.79 11.40 -14.16
C LYS A 78 3.14 12.82 -13.70
N GLN A 79 4.23 13.00 -12.94
CA GLN A 79 4.64 14.30 -12.36
C GLN A 79 3.48 15.08 -11.71
N ILE A 80 2.64 14.39 -10.94
CA ILE A 80 1.55 15.02 -10.18
C ILE A 80 2.08 15.60 -8.86
N SER A 81 1.37 16.56 -8.29
CA SER A 81 1.78 17.15 -7.01
C SER A 81 1.82 16.12 -5.88
N SER A 82 2.60 16.42 -4.83
CA SER A 82 2.65 15.58 -3.62
C SER A 82 1.27 15.40 -3.02
N GLU A 83 0.46 16.46 -2.98
CA GLU A 83 -0.91 16.46 -2.46
C GLU A 83 -1.83 15.58 -3.32
N ALA A 84 -1.72 15.66 -4.64
CA ALA A 84 -2.51 14.83 -5.55
C ALA A 84 -2.15 13.34 -5.41
N LEU A 85 -0.87 13.02 -5.25
CA LEU A 85 -0.42 11.65 -5.00
C LEU A 85 -0.92 11.14 -3.65
N LEU A 86 -0.83 11.94 -2.58
CA LEU A 86 -1.35 11.59 -1.26
C LEU A 86 -2.86 11.33 -1.29
N LYS A 87 -3.62 12.20 -1.96
CA LYS A 87 -5.05 12.02 -2.15
C LYS A 87 -5.36 10.72 -2.89
N THR A 88 -4.63 10.43 -3.96
CA THR A 88 -4.78 9.18 -4.73
C THR A 88 -4.52 7.95 -3.86
N VAL A 89 -3.48 7.98 -3.04
CA VAL A 89 -3.14 6.88 -2.11
C VAL A 89 -4.26 6.69 -1.08
N ASP A 90 -4.72 7.77 -0.46
CA ASP A 90 -5.77 7.74 0.56
C ASP A 90 -7.08 7.15 0.01
N GLU A 91 -7.55 7.66 -1.13
CA GLU A 91 -8.78 7.19 -1.79
C GLU A 91 -8.71 5.70 -2.16
N ILE A 92 -7.56 5.23 -2.67
CA ILE A 92 -7.41 3.84 -3.11
C ILE A 92 -7.29 2.88 -1.93
N PHE A 93 -6.56 3.24 -0.87
CA PHE A 93 -6.49 2.42 0.33
C PHE A 93 -7.82 2.38 1.07
N ASP A 94 -8.54 3.49 1.15
CA ASP A 94 -9.88 3.56 1.75
C ASP A 94 -10.89 2.70 0.96
N GLU A 95 -10.92 2.81 -0.38
CA GLU A 95 -11.79 1.98 -1.20
C GLU A 95 -11.46 0.49 -1.03
N TRP A 96 -10.17 0.13 -1.10
CA TRP A 96 -9.72 -1.25 -0.88
C TRP A 96 -10.16 -1.77 0.49
N GLY A 97 -9.98 -0.98 1.55
CA GLY A 97 -10.34 -1.35 2.91
C GLY A 97 -11.84 -1.64 3.06
N LYS A 98 -12.69 -0.74 2.57
CA LYS A 98 -14.15 -0.90 2.59
C LYS A 98 -14.60 -2.17 1.86
N VAL A 99 -14.08 -2.36 0.65
CA VAL A 99 -14.45 -3.50 -0.20
C VAL A 99 -13.90 -4.82 0.35
N PHE A 100 -12.70 -4.79 0.95
CA PHE A 100 -12.12 -5.96 1.59
C PHE A 100 -12.97 -6.44 2.78
N ILE A 101 -13.37 -5.51 3.66
CA ILE A 101 -14.25 -5.82 4.81
C ILE A 101 -15.56 -6.43 4.31
N GLN A 102 -16.22 -5.76 3.37
CA GLN A 102 -17.47 -6.25 2.78
C GLN A 102 -17.30 -7.65 2.17
N ALA A 103 -16.21 -7.90 1.42
CA ALA A 103 -15.95 -9.20 0.83
C ALA A 103 -15.70 -10.30 1.87
N CYS A 104 -15.04 -9.97 2.99
CA CYS A 104 -14.86 -10.90 4.11
C CYS A 104 -16.19 -11.28 4.79
N GLU A 105 -17.12 -10.33 4.87
CA GLU A 105 -18.44 -10.53 5.50
C GLU A 105 -19.41 -11.30 4.59
N GLU A 106 -19.46 -10.96 3.30
CA GLU A 106 -20.46 -11.49 2.36
C GLU A 106 -20.08 -12.85 1.75
N LYS A 107 -18.81 -13.04 1.37
CA LYS A 107 -18.41 -14.14 0.49
C LYS A 107 -17.75 -15.30 1.23
N GLY A 108 -17.47 -15.14 2.52
CA GLY A 108 -16.86 -16.17 3.37
C GLY A 108 -15.42 -16.57 3.00
N HIS A 109 -14.95 -16.29 1.78
CA HIS A 109 -13.60 -16.61 1.36
C HIS A 109 -13.06 -15.63 0.32
N ILE A 110 -11.97 -14.94 0.69
CA ILE A 110 -11.09 -14.24 -0.23
C ILE A 110 -9.98 -15.21 -0.63
N ASP A 111 -9.60 -15.23 -1.90
CA ASP A 111 -8.43 -15.99 -2.36
C ASP A 111 -7.18 -15.57 -1.57
N LEU A 112 -6.77 -16.45 -0.67
CA LEU A 112 -5.69 -16.19 0.26
C LEU A 112 -4.35 -16.00 -0.45
N HIS A 113 -4.12 -16.71 -1.56
CA HIS A 113 -2.89 -16.59 -2.33
C HIS A 113 -2.75 -15.18 -2.92
N SER A 114 -3.81 -14.67 -3.55
CA SER A 114 -3.83 -13.29 -4.06
C SER A 114 -3.70 -12.24 -2.95
N LEU A 115 -4.34 -12.46 -1.78
CA LEU A 115 -4.25 -11.55 -0.65
C LEU A 115 -2.83 -11.46 -0.10
N LEU A 116 -2.18 -12.59 0.16
CA LEU A 116 -0.82 -12.63 0.69
C LEU A 116 0.17 -12.01 -0.30
N HIS A 117 0.03 -12.31 -1.59
CA HIS A 117 0.82 -11.67 -2.62
C HIS A 117 0.65 -10.13 -2.60
N LEU A 118 -0.58 -9.61 -2.48
CA LEU A 118 -0.80 -8.17 -2.38
C LEU A 118 -0.09 -7.54 -1.17
N VAL A 119 -0.18 -8.19 0.00
CA VAL A 119 0.43 -7.70 1.25
C VAL A 119 1.95 -7.70 1.14
N GLU A 120 2.54 -8.79 0.66
CA GLU A 120 3.99 -8.93 0.46
C GLU A 120 4.52 -7.95 -0.58
N HIS A 121 3.84 -7.84 -1.73
CA HIS A 121 4.21 -6.94 -2.82
C HIS A 121 4.16 -5.47 -2.38
N THR A 122 3.14 -5.10 -1.60
CA THR A 122 3.04 -3.77 -1.00
C THR A 122 4.20 -3.52 -0.03
N SER A 123 4.53 -4.49 0.82
CA SER A 123 5.66 -4.39 1.76
C SER A 123 7.00 -4.24 1.05
N TYR A 124 7.23 -5.02 -0.01
CA TYR A 124 8.43 -4.98 -0.83
C TYR A 124 8.65 -3.58 -1.43
N HIS A 125 7.64 -3.04 -2.10
CA HIS A 125 7.72 -1.71 -2.72
C HIS A 125 7.72 -0.57 -1.70
N LEU A 126 7.03 -0.71 -0.57
CA LEU A 126 7.13 0.25 0.53
C LEU A 126 8.56 0.33 1.06
N GLY A 127 9.26 -0.80 1.17
CA GLY A 127 10.67 -0.84 1.54
C GLY A 127 11.53 0.02 0.59
N GLN A 128 11.30 -0.10 -0.73
CA GLN A 128 12.00 0.71 -1.74
C GLN A 128 11.68 2.20 -1.62
N VAL A 129 10.42 2.57 -1.37
CA VAL A 129 9.99 3.96 -1.18
C VAL A 129 10.66 4.57 0.05
N VAL A 130 10.64 3.84 1.17
CA VAL A 130 11.25 4.27 2.44
C VAL A 130 12.76 4.45 2.26
N ASP A 131 13.45 3.46 1.69
CA ASP A 131 14.90 3.50 1.51
C ASP A 131 15.33 4.70 0.67
N ARG A 132 14.71 4.89 -0.50
CA ARG A 132 15.04 6.00 -1.41
C ARG A 132 14.73 7.35 -0.79
N THR A 133 13.64 7.45 -0.05
CA THR A 133 13.32 8.69 0.68
C THR A 133 14.40 9.01 1.72
N LYS A 134 14.85 8.01 2.48
CA LYS A 134 15.96 8.18 3.43
C LYS A 134 17.24 8.61 2.72
N SER A 135 17.58 8.02 1.57
CA SER A 135 18.76 8.39 0.80
C SER A 135 18.72 9.85 0.32
N ILE A 136 17.53 10.37 -0.02
CA ILE A 136 17.37 11.78 -0.45
C ILE A 136 17.50 12.75 0.74
N LYS A 137 16.91 12.41 1.89
CA LYS A 137 16.77 13.35 3.02
C LYS A 137 17.84 13.22 4.09
N GLY A 138 18.53 12.08 4.15
CA GLY A 138 19.53 11.79 5.19
C GLY A 138 18.94 11.67 6.60
N GLN A 139 17.62 11.42 6.73
CA GLN A 139 16.90 11.42 8.01
C GLN A 139 16.15 10.11 8.23
N GLN A 140 16.08 9.67 9.50
CA GLN A 140 15.34 8.48 9.90
C GLN A 140 13.86 8.82 10.15
N PHE A 141 12.96 7.92 9.73
CA PHE A 141 11.52 8.09 9.95
C PHE A 141 11.05 7.76 11.37
N ASN A 142 11.83 6.97 12.11
CA ASN A 142 11.50 6.52 13.48
C ASN A 142 10.10 5.90 13.61
N PHE A 143 9.66 5.13 12.59
CA PHE A 143 8.33 4.50 12.54
C PHE A 143 7.97 3.76 13.83
N CYS A 144 8.89 2.96 14.37
CA CYS A 144 8.66 2.17 15.58
C CYS A 144 8.42 3.05 16.81
N GLN A 145 9.21 4.11 16.98
CA GLN A 145 9.08 5.09 18.05
C GLN A 145 7.77 5.88 17.92
N ASN A 146 7.30 6.10 16.69
CA ASN A 146 6.02 6.73 16.38
C ASN A 146 4.83 5.76 16.46
N GLY A 147 5.01 4.58 17.07
CA GLY A 147 3.93 3.62 17.32
C GLY A 147 3.60 2.69 16.15
N ILE A 148 4.30 2.79 15.01
CA ILE A 148 4.10 1.93 13.84
C ILE A 148 4.99 0.68 14.00
N ASN A 149 4.66 -0.19 14.95
CA ASN A 149 5.43 -1.38 15.33
C ASN A 149 4.55 -2.63 15.49
N GLU A 150 5.16 -3.82 15.49
CA GLU A 150 4.43 -5.11 15.54
C GLU A 150 3.64 -5.31 16.84
N LYS A 151 4.12 -4.77 17.97
CA LYS A 151 3.38 -4.85 19.25
C LYS A 151 2.03 -4.14 19.13
N ASN A 152 2.04 -2.90 18.63
CA ASN A 152 0.83 -2.12 18.46
C ASN A 152 -0.09 -2.73 17.40
N LEU A 153 0.47 -3.23 16.29
CA LEU A 153 -0.30 -3.94 15.26
C LEU A 153 -1.00 -5.17 15.84
N ARG A 154 -0.28 -5.97 16.64
CA ARG A 154 -0.85 -7.15 17.31
C ARG A 154 -1.99 -6.76 18.25
N THR A 155 -1.80 -5.73 19.09
CA THR A 155 -2.88 -5.22 19.95
C THR A 155 -4.09 -4.79 19.14
N ARG A 156 -3.91 -4.12 18.00
CA ARG A 156 -5.02 -3.73 17.10
C ARG A 156 -5.76 -4.95 16.55
N VAL A 157 -5.05 -5.97 16.08
CA VAL A 157 -5.63 -7.23 15.60
C VAL A 157 -6.44 -7.94 16.69
N GLU A 158 -5.91 -8.02 17.92
CA GLU A 158 -6.53 -8.74 19.04
C GLU A 158 -7.74 -8.00 19.63
N THR A 159 -7.71 -6.67 19.65
CA THR A 159 -8.77 -5.84 20.26
C THR A 159 -9.87 -5.43 19.28
N SER A 160 -9.63 -5.60 17.99
CA SER A 160 -10.61 -5.25 16.96
C SER A 160 -11.85 -6.12 17.01
N LYS A 161 -13.00 -5.44 17.14
CA LYS A 161 -14.34 -6.04 17.07
C LYS A 161 -14.86 -6.24 15.64
N PHE A 162 -14.00 -6.15 14.62
CA PHE A 162 -14.33 -6.63 13.28
C PHE A 162 -15.16 -7.89 13.31
#